data_AF-A0A8D8C0V0-F1
#
_entry.id   AF-A0A8D8C0V0-F1
#
_cell.length_a   1.000
_cell.length_b   1.000
_cell.length_c   1.000
_cell.angle_alpha   90.00
_cell.angle_beta   90.00
_cell.angle_gamma   90.00
#
_symmetry.space_group_name_H-M   'P 1'
#
loop_
_entity.id
_entity.type
_entity.pdbx_description
1 polymer ?
#
loop_
_entity_poly.entity_id
_entity_poly.type
_entity_poly.pdbx_seq_one_letter_code
_entity_poly.pdbx_strand_id
1 'polypeptide(L)'
;MDKDFHRSSNSLDSDSKSSSLNSKHGNDTIVANESSFTYLSGENMQDIKNDVSYICPYSGPVVGTLTITNYRLHFRSNPPASDKDPIVIVDCPLGAVSRVEKVGGASSR
;
A
#
# COMPACT_ATOMS: atom_id res chain seq x y z
N MET A 1 -48.93 25.44 -44.92
CA MET A 1 -49.23 24.23 -44.13
C MET A 1 -48.66 24.42 -42.75
N ASP A 2 -49.59 24.64 -41.85
CA ASP A 2 -49.50 24.73 -40.40
C ASP A 2 -48.81 23.49 -39.80
N LYS A 3 -48.04 23.67 -38.72
CA LYS A 3 -48.54 23.47 -37.35
C LYS A 3 -47.41 23.61 -36.33
N ASP A 4 -47.71 24.45 -35.35
CA ASP A 4 -47.06 24.53 -34.06
C ASP A 4 -47.01 23.14 -33.39
N PHE A 5 -45.84 22.79 -32.84
CA PHE A 5 -45.75 21.77 -31.80
C PHE A 5 -45.12 22.38 -30.56
N HIS A 6 -46.00 22.92 -29.70
CA HIS A 6 -45.71 23.16 -28.30
C HIS A 6 -45.38 21.82 -27.62
N ARG A 7 -44.22 21.74 -26.98
CA ARG A 7 -44.03 20.81 -25.86
C ARG A 7 -43.35 21.54 -24.72
N SER A 8 -44.12 21.77 -23.67
CA SER A 8 -43.70 22.37 -22.42
C SER A 8 -42.65 21.55 -21.68
N SER A 9 -41.73 22.29 -21.06
CA SER A 9 -41.09 22.13 -19.75
C SER A 9 -40.90 20.73 -19.14
N ASN A 10 -39.64 20.42 -18.83
CA ASN A 10 -39.15 19.84 -17.56
C ASN A 10 -37.64 20.13 -17.50
N SER A 11 -37.22 21.17 -16.77
CA SER A 11 -36.68 21.10 -15.39
C SER A 11 -35.41 20.26 -15.24
N LEU A 12 -34.27 20.93 -15.07
CA LEU A 12 -33.54 21.03 -13.79
C LEU A 12 -32.14 21.53 -14.12
N ASP A 13 -31.89 22.77 -13.70
CA ASP A 13 -30.59 23.41 -13.71
C ASP A 13 -29.61 22.62 -12.83
N SER A 14 -28.42 22.38 -13.35
CA SER A 14 -27.25 22.08 -12.52
C SER A 14 -26.02 22.60 -13.24
N ASP A 15 -25.81 23.90 -13.07
CA ASP A 15 -24.59 24.57 -13.46
C ASP A 15 -23.39 24.02 -12.68
N SER A 16 -22.54 23.31 -13.43
CA SER A 16 -21.09 23.16 -13.31
C SER A 16 -20.39 23.70 -12.05
N LYS A 17 -19.65 22.83 -11.36
CA LYS A 17 -18.28 23.13 -10.90
C LYS A 17 -17.41 21.87 -10.94
N SER A 18 -16.74 21.67 -12.06
CA SER A 18 -15.47 20.94 -12.11
C SER A 18 -14.45 21.70 -11.24
N SER A 19 -14.13 21.18 -10.07
CA SER A 19 -13.00 21.67 -9.28
C SER A 19 -11.71 21.02 -9.77
N SER A 20 -11.18 21.57 -10.86
CA SER A 20 -9.76 21.47 -11.17
C SER A 20 -8.98 22.22 -10.09
N LEU A 21 -8.52 21.54 -9.05
CA LEU A 21 -7.48 22.05 -8.16
C LEU A 21 -6.14 21.50 -8.63
N ASN A 22 -5.44 22.35 -9.37
CA ASN A 22 -4.03 22.20 -9.64
C ASN A 22 -3.25 23.07 -8.64
N SER A 23 -2.04 22.62 -8.28
CA SER A 23 -0.97 23.31 -7.51
C SER A 23 -1.02 23.18 -5.98
N LYS A 24 0.09 22.96 -5.25
CA LYS A 24 1.51 22.72 -5.58
C LYS A 24 2.22 22.34 -4.27
N HIS A 25 3.15 21.38 -4.36
CA HIS A 25 4.34 21.18 -3.52
C HIS A 25 4.18 20.79 -2.04
N GLY A 26 4.48 19.52 -1.78
CA GLY A 26 4.83 18.99 -0.46
C GLY A 26 5.29 17.54 -0.52
N ASN A 27 6.08 17.16 -1.54
CA ASN A 27 6.89 15.93 -1.62
C ASN A 27 6.34 14.66 -0.95
N ASP A 28 5.22 14.12 -1.43
CA ASP A 28 5.12 12.66 -1.47
C ASP A 28 5.85 12.21 -2.74
N THR A 29 7.18 12.21 -2.65
CA THR A 29 7.96 11.31 -3.47
C THR A 29 7.50 9.93 -3.04
N ILE A 30 6.46 9.40 -3.71
CA ILE A 30 6.36 7.96 -3.89
C ILE A 30 7.62 7.64 -4.69
N VAL A 31 8.69 7.39 -3.94
CA VAL A 31 9.89 6.78 -4.46
C VAL A 31 9.39 5.42 -4.90
N ALA A 32 9.05 5.32 -6.18
CA ALA A 32 9.03 4.07 -6.91
C ALA A 32 10.46 3.54 -6.84
N ASN A 33 10.82 2.98 -5.68
CA ASN A 33 12.01 2.21 -5.52
C ASN A 33 11.66 0.82 -6.06
N GLU A 34 12.40 0.41 -7.08
CA GLU A 34 12.23 -0.80 -7.90
C GLU A 34 12.08 -2.08 -7.07
N SER A 35 10.83 -2.31 -6.66
CA SER A 35 10.19 -3.58 -6.33
C SER A 35 8.73 -3.26 -6.01
N SER A 36 7.91 -3.10 -7.05
CA SER A 36 6.49 -2.84 -6.87
C SER A 36 5.84 -4.03 -6.15
N PHE A 37 5.54 -3.84 -4.87
CA PHE A 37 4.71 -4.79 -4.13
C PHE A 37 3.39 -4.93 -4.89
N THR A 38 3.08 -6.16 -5.33
CA THR A 38 1.94 -6.43 -6.20
C THR A 38 0.75 -6.88 -5.38
N TYR A 39 -0.34 -6.11 -5.44
CA TYR A 39 -1.60 -6.41 -4.76
C TYR A 39 -2.46 -7.37 -5.58
N LEU A 40 -3.14 -8.29 -4.90
CA LEU A 40 -4.23 -9.08 -5.47
C LEU A 40 -5.48 -8.21 -5.69
N SER A 41 -6.44 -8.71 -6.49
CA SER A 41 -7.72 -8.01 -6.67
C SER A 41 -8.46 -7.89 -5.33
N GLY A 42 -8.80 -6.66 -4.95
CA GLY A 42 -9.42 -6.36 -3.65
C GLY A 42 -8.45 -6.32 -2.46
N GLU A 43 -7.17 -6.59 -2.67
CA GLU A 43 -6.13 -6.38 -1.66
C GLU A 43 -5.76 -4.90 -1.60
N ASN A 44 -5.66 -4.34 -0.38
CA ASN A 44 -5.27 -2.97 -0.16
C ASN A 44 -4.29 -2.84 1.00
N MET A 45 -3.36 -1.88 0.86
CA MET A 45 -2.36 -1.54 1.87
C MET A 45 -3.03 -1.06 3.16
N GLN A 46 -2.54 -1.56 4.30
CA GLN A 46 -2.93 -1.12 5.64
C GLN A 46 -1.80 -0.36 6.32
N ASP A 47 -0.58 -0.89 6.25
CA ASP A 47 0.60 -0.26 6.85
C ASP A 47 1.88 -0.68 6.14
N ILE A 48 2.92 0.14 6.24
CA ILE A 48 4.28 -0.17 5.79
C ILE A 48 5.26 0.30 6.86
N LYS A 49 6.15 -0.61 7.28
CA LYS A 49 7.25 -0.31 8.18
C LYS A 49 8.59 -0.67 7.57
N ASN A 50 9.45 0.33 7.44
CA ASN A 50 10.86 0.15 7.07
C ASN A 50 11.71 -0.15 8.31
N ASP A 51 12.93 -0.62 8.07
CA ASP A 51 13.93 -0.93 9.10
C ASP A 51 13.46 -1.98 10.13
N VAL A 52 12.64 -2.93 9.66
CA VAL A 52 12.18 -4.07 10.48
C VAL A 52 13.20 -5.20 10.38
N SER A 53 13.54 -5.81 11.52
CA SER A 53 14.40 -6.99 11.56
C SER A 53 13.57 -8.27 11.57
N TYR A 54 13.63 -9.05 10.48
CA TYR A 54 13.15 -10.43 10.46
C TYR A 54 14.23 -11.35 11.05
N ILE A 55 13.89 -12.11 12.09
CA ILE A 55 14.80 -13.06 12.72
C ILE A 55 14.50 -14.45 12.14
N CYS A 56 15.24 -14.85 11.10
CA CYS A 56 15.14 -16.18 10.53
C CYS A 56 15.79 -17.20 11.50
N PRO A 57 15.11 -18.31 11.85
CA PRO A 57 15.66 -19.31 12.75
C PRO A 57 16.87 -20.07 12.17
N TYR A 58 17.10 -19.99 10.86
CA TYR A 58 18.18 -20.70 10.18
C TYR A 58 19.34 -19.81 9.75
N SER A 59 19.05 -18.56 9.35
CA SER A 59 20.04 -17.64 8.76
C SER A 59 20.29 -16.39 9.61
N GLY A 60 19.60 -16.21 10.74
CA GLY A 60 19.77 -15.06 11.61
C GLY A 60 18.97 -13.81 11.18
N PRO A 61 19.27 -12.64 11.79
CA PRO A 61 18.50 -11.42 11.58
C PRO A 61 18.82 -10.75 10.24
N VAL A 62 17.79 -10.27 9.55
CA VAL A 62 17.88 -9.50 8.30
C VAL A 62 16.96 -8.29 8.38
N VAL A 63 17.45 -7.12 7.96
CA VAL A 63 16.68 -5.86 7.94
C VAL A 63 15.97 -5.68 6.60
N GLY A 64 14.73 -5.21 6.64
CA GLY A 64 13.92 -4.97 5.45
C GLY A 64 12.65 -4.16 5.72
N THR A 65 11.74 -4.23 4.76
CA THR A 65 10.43 -3.59 4.81
C THR A 65 9.34 -4.63 5.07
N LEU A 66 8.50 -4.36 6.06
CA LEU A 66 7.27 -5.11 6.34
C LEU A 66 6.07 -4.33 5.81
N THR A 67 5.36 -4.91 4.86
CA THR A 67 4.09 -4.42 4.32
C THR A 67 2.96 -5.26 4.88
N ILE A 68 1.93 -4.61 5.40
CA ILE A 68 0.70 -5.25 5.88
C ILE A 68 -0.44 -4.82 4.97
N THR A 69 -1.17 -5.78 4.44
CA THR A 69 -2.40 -5.55 3.68
C THR A 69 -3.61 -6.05 4.46
N ASN A 70 -4.80 -5.87 3.92
CA ASN A 70 -6.01 -6.51 4.44
C ASN A 70 -6.03 -8.04 4.26
N TYR A 71 -5.01 -8.64 3.64
CA TYR A 71 -4.96 -10.08 3.33
C TYR A 71 -3.73 -10.80 3.87
N ARG A 72 -2.54 -10.21 3.79
CA ARG A 72 -1.26 -10.83 4.17
C ARG A 72 -0.29 -9.84 4.80
N LEU A 73 0.66 -10.39 5.53
CA LEU A 73 1.92 -9.72 5.81
C LEU A 73 2.95 -10.13 4.76
N HIS A 74 3.74 -9.17 4.31
CA HIS A 74 4.81 -9.38 3.35
C HIS A 74 6.06 -8.65 3.82
N PHE A 75 7.10 -9.41 4.11
CA PHE A 75 8.43 -8.89 4.41
C PHE A 75 9.34 -9.09 3.20
N ARG A 76 10.10 -8.06 2.85
CA ARG A 76 11.18 -8.13 1.88
C ARG A 76 12.43 -7.51 2.47
N SER A 77 13.55 -8.24 2.48
CA SER A 77 14.84 -7.70 2.92
C SER A 77 15.30 -6.53 2.05
N ASN A 78 16.13 -5.66 2.61
CA ASN A 78 16.81 -4.64 1.83
C ASN A 78 17.65 -5.28 0.70
N PRO A 79 17.89 -4.54 -0.40
CA PRO A 79 18.75 -5.03 -1.46
C PRO A 79 20.12 -5.44 -0.91
N PRO A 80 20.64 -6.60 -1.34
CA PRO A 80 21.91 -7.08 -0.87
C PRO A 80 23.06 -6.16 -1.34
N ALA A 81 24.16 -6.15 -0.58
CA ALA A 81 25.36 -5.39 -0.96
C ALA A 81 26.10 -6.02 -2.15
N SER A 82 25.85 -7.31 -2.40
CA SER A 82 26.39 -8.06 -3.53
C SER A 82 25.28 -8.83 -4.23
N ASP A 83 25.38 -9.00 -5.54
CA ASP A 83 24.41 -9.79 -6.33
C ASP A 83 24.37 -11.29 -5.92
N LYS A 84 25.28 -11.72 -5.05
CA LYS A 84 25.38 -13.10 -4.57
C LYS A 84 24.52 -13.39 -3.35
N ASP A 85 24.11 -12.36 -2.59
CA ASP A 85 23.33 -12.58 -1.39
C ASP A 85 21.83 -12.65 -1.76
N PRO A 86 21.10 -13.68 -1.31
CA PRO A 86 19.70 -13.84 -1.67
C PRO A 86 18.82 -12.78 -1.00
N ILE A 87 17.84 -12.25 -1.74
CA ILE A 87 16.76 -11.43 -1.16
C ILE A 87 15.85 -12.34 -0.36
N VAL A 88 15.66 -12.03 0.92
CA VAL A 88 14.74 -12.76 1.81
C VAL A 88 13.33 -12.19 1.64
N ILE A 89 12.38 -13.07 1.31
CA ILE A 89 10.96 -12.73 1.22
C ILE A 89 10.18 -13.66 2.16
N VAL A 90 9.30 -13.08 2.97
CA VAL A 90 8.34 -13.82 3.80
C VAL A 90 6.95 -13.32 3.47
N ASP A 91 6.11 -14.20 2.93
CA ASP A 91 4.72 -13.91 2.59
C ASP A 91 3.81 -14.83 3.39
N CYS A 92 2.91 -14.25 4.19
CA CYS A 92 2.01 -15.02 5.05
C CYS A 92 0.61 -14.42 5.05
N PRO A 93 -0.42 -15.17 4.61
CA PRO A 93 -1.81 -14.76 4.77
C PRO A 93 -2.13 -14.50 6.25
N LEU A 94 -2.89 -13.45 6.52
CA LEU A 94 -3.30 -13.10 7.89
C LEU A 94 -4.15 -14.21 8.52
N GLY A 95 -4.86 -15.00 7.72
CA GLY A 95 -5.62 -16.16 8.19
C GLY A 95 -4.76 -17.30 8.77
N ALA A 96 -3.46 -17.35 8.47
CA ALA A 96 -2.52 -18.30 9.07
C ALA A 96 -1.94 -17.80 10.41
N VAL A 97 -2.10 -16.51 10.73
CA VAL A 97 -1.61 -15.92 11.97
C VAL A 97 -2.61 -16.19 13.09
N SER A 98 -2.27 -17.12 13.98
CA SER A 98 -3.12 -17.48 15.12
C SER A 98 -3.03 -16.50 16.29
N ARG A 99 -1.88 -15.83 16.45
CA ARG A 99 -1.59 -14.91 17.54
C ARG A 99 -0.52 -13.90 17.13
N VAL A 100 -0.60 -12.70 17.70
CA VAL A 100 0.45 -11.67 17.63
C VAL A 100 0.85 -11.30 19.04
N GLU A 101 2.14 -11.41 19.35
CA GLU A 101 2.69 -11.10 20.67
C GLU A 101 3.72 -9.97 20.55
N LYS A 102 3.65 -9.02 21.49
CA LYS A 102 4.68 -7.99 21.63
C LYS A 102 5.85 -8.57 22.42
N VAL A 103 7.04 -8.51 21.83
CA VAL A 103 8.28 -8.96 22.47
C VAL A 103 9.16 -7.75 22.78
N GLY A 104 9.78 -7.72 23.96
CA GLY A 104 10.64 -6.62 24.42
C GLY A 104 9.88 -5.36 24.85
N GLY A 105 10.62 -4.27 25.09
CA GLY A 105 10.09 -2.98 25.53
C GLY A 105 11.20 -1.94 25.68
N ALA A 106 10.87 -0.69 26.02
CA ALA A 106 11.86 0.39 26.11
C ALA A 106 13.01 0.13 27.12
N SER A 107 12.82 -0.80 28.07
CA SER A 107 13.82 -1.18 29.06
C SER A 107 14.53 -2.51 28.76
N SER A 108 14.29 -3.14 27.60
CA SER A 108 15.03 -4.35 27.25
C SER A 108 16.49 -3.98 26.96
N ARG A 109 17.41 -4.60 27.71
CA ARG A 109 18.86 -4.54 27.47
C ARG A 109 19.31 -5.79 26.73
#